data_AF-A0A9D8KUH7-F1
#
_entry.id   AF-A0A9D8KUH7-F1
#
_cell.length_a   1.000
_cell.length_b   1.000
_cell.length_c   1.000
_cell.angle_alpha   90.00
_cell.angle_beta   90.00
_cell.angle_gamma   90.00
#
_symmetry.space_group_name_H-M   'P 1'
#
loop_
_entity.id
_entity.type
_entity.pdbx_description
1 polymer ?
#
loop_
_entity_poly.entity_id
_entity_poly.type
_entity_poly.pdbx_seq_one_letter_code
_entity_poly.pdbx_strand_id
1 'polypeptide(L)'
;MEPSMRRSLAFYLFLALCLSVPAALAQSGVRTEGDIASAQNAYEAEVPVNSQGDADRNGALARALGAVLGKLSGDRSAMTRPGVAQALRSARDMVESYDYRQDQSTSAAGAPSFRTMLVARFRQDDVDGLVAALGLPIWPQP
;
A
#
# COMPACT_ATOMS: atom_id res chain seq x y z
N MET A 1 -9.43 -29.86 -73.11
CA MET A 1 -8.67 -28.60 -73.35
C MET A 1 -8.94 -27.71 -72.16
N GLU A 2 -7.95 -27.57 -71.28
CA GLU A 2 -7.97 -26.57 -70.20
C GLU A 2 -8.11 -25.16 -70.78
N PRO A 3 -8.64 -24.21 -69.99
CA PRO A 3 -7.71 -23.42 -69.19
C PRO A 3 -8.14 -23.25 -67.72
N SER A 4 -7.40 -23.94 -66.85
CA SER A 4 -6.77 -23.40 -65.64
C SER A 4 -6.25 -21.95 -65.85
N MET A 5 -5.99 -21.23 -64.74
CA MET A 5 -5.30 -19.93 -64.69
C MET A 5 -6.13 -18.63 -64.75
N ARG A 6 -7.30 -18.55 -64.11
CA ARG A 6 -7.91 -17.23 -63.78
C ARG A 6 -8.36 -17.05 -62.33
N ARG A 7 -8.12 -18.01 -61.45
CA ARG A 7 -8.56 -17.96 -60.05
C ARG A 7 -7.42 -17.76 -59.04
N SER A 8 -6.16 -17.82 -59.47
CA SER A 8 -4.99 -17.71 -58.57
C SER A 8 -4.34 -16.33 -58.48
N LEU A 9 -4.73 -15.35 -59.32
CA LEU A 9 -4.09 -14.03 -59.30
C LEU A 9 -4.87 -12.95 -58.54
N ALA A 10 -6.09 -13.25 -58.07
CA ALA A 10 -6.87 -12.33 -57.24
C ALA A 10 -6.57 -12.47 -55.73
N PHE A 11 -5.84 -13.52 -55.33
CA PHE A 11 -5.53 -13.79 -53.93
C PHE A 11 -4.18 -13.22 -53.45
N TYR A 12 -3.34 -12.71 -54.35
CA TYR A 12 -1.96 -12.30 -54.02
C TYR A 12 -1.70 -10.79 -54.09
N LEU A 13 -2.72 -9.96 -54.31
CA LEU A 13 -2.57 -8.50 -54.37
C LEU A 13 -3.45 -7.76 -53.34
N PHE A 14 -3.67 -8.40 -52.19
CA PHE A 14 -4.24 -7.77 -50.99
C PHE A 14 -3.33 -7.90 -49.75
N LEU A 15 -2.16 -8.52 -49.90
CA LEU A 15 -1.20 -8.82 -48.81
C LEU A 15 0.06 -7.93 -48.85
N ALA A 16 -0.02 -6.73 -49.44
CA ALA A 16 1.15 -5.88 -49.64
C ALA A 16 0.88 -4.38 -49.40
N LEU A 17 -0.01 -4.04 -48.45
CA LEU A 17 -0.26 -2.64 -48.07
C LEU A 17 -0.57 -2.47 -46.57
N CYS A 18 0.21 -3.10 -45.69
CA CYS A 18 0.12 -2.90 -44.24
C CYS A 18 1.49 -2.67 -43.59
N LEU A 19 2.43 -2.02 -44.29
CA LEU A 19 3.77 -1.73 -43.74
C LEU A 19 4.07 -0.22 -43.77
N SER A 20 3.17 0.58 -43.17
CA SER A 20 3.39 2.02 -43.00
C SER A 20 2.65 2.56 -41.78
N VAL A 21 3.05 2.14 -40.57
CA VAL A 21 2.75 2.91 -39.35
C VAL A 21 4.01 2.91 -38.49
N PRO A 22 4.68 4.06 -38.29
CA PRO A 22 5.75 4.15 -37.32
C PRO A 22 5.11 4.03 -35.92
N ALA A 23 5.51 3.01 -35.17
CA ALA A 23 5.19 2.88 -33.75
C ALA A 23 5.99 3.93 -32.95
N ALA A 24 5.61 5.21 -33.10
CA ALA A 24 6.14 6.30 -32.32
C ALA A 24 5.11 6.64 -31.23
N LEU A 25 5.52 6.39 -29.98
CA LEU A 25 5.08 7.07 -28.76
C LEU A 25 3.58 7.02 -28.46
N ALA A 26 3.10 5.87 -27.98
CA ALA A 26 1.85 5.83 -27.23
C ALA A 26 2.07 5.15 -25.88
N GLN A 27 2.28 6.02 -24.89
CA GLN A 27 1.83 5.83 -23.50
C GLN A 27 2.56 4.73 -22.72
N SER A 28 3.78 5.06 -22.29
CA SER A 28 4.21 4.77 -20.92
C SER A 28 3.21 5.42 -19.96
N GLY A 29 2.09 4.72 -19.74
CA GLY A 29 1.03 5.10 -18.83
C GLY A 29 1.65 5.34 -17.46
N VAL A 30 1.46 6.56 -16.98
CA VAL A 30 1.93 7.04 -15.71
C VAL A 30 1.50 6.07 -14.61
N ARG A 31 2.53 5.51 -13.99
CA ARG A 31 2.63 4.94 -12.64
C ARG A 31 1.71 5.70 -11.67
N THR A 32 0.45 5.28 -11.52
CA THR A 32 -0.48 5.87 -10.54
C THR A 32 -1.00 4.83 -9.54
N GLU A 33 -0.87 3.54 -9.84
CA GLU A 33 -1.32 2.47 -8.94
C GLU A 33 -0.37 2.25 -7.75
N GLY A 34 0.95 2.38 -7.99
CA GLY A 34 1.96 2.20 -6.94
C GLY A 34 2.03 3.36 -5.94
N ASP A 35 1.75 4.58 -6.39
CA ASP A 35 1.82 5.79 -5.56
C ASP A 35 0.65 5.84 -4.56
N ILE A 36 -0.58 5.56 -5.03
CA ILE A 36 -1.76 5.50 -4.16
C ILE A 36 -1.65 4.34 -3.16
N ALA A 37 -1.18 3.17 -3.59
CA ALA A 37 -0.97 2.03 -2.68
C ALA A 37 0.13 2.32 -1.64
N SER A 38 1.20 3.02 -2.01
CA SER A 38 2.28 3.44 -1.10
C SER A 38 1.77 4.48 -0.09
N ALA A 39 0.99 5.46 -0.55
CA ALA A 39 0.37 6.47 0.29
C ALA A 39 -0.62 5.86 1.29
N GLN A 40 -1.50 4.96 0.85
CA GLN A 40 -2.41 4.23 1.74
C GLN A 40 -1.64 3.39 2.76
N ASN A 41 -0.54 2.75 2.33
CA ASN A 41 0.30 1.98 3.24
C ASN A 41 0.98 2.89 4.28
N ALA A 42 1.39 4.11 3.93
CA ALA A 42 2.11 4.98 4.86
C ALA A 42 1.32 5.28 6.14
N TYR A 43 0.00 5.48 6.03
CA TYR A 43 -0.92 5.74 7.16
C TYR A 43 -1.60 4.49 7.72
N GLU A 44 -1.20 3.30 7.25
CA GLU A 44 -1.73 2.01 7.73
C GLU A 44 -0.65 1.27 8.52
N ALA A 45 -0.99 0.58 9.61
CA ALA A 45 -0.02 -0.26 10.30
C ALA A 45 -0.66 -1.53 10.85
N GLU A 46 0.13 -2.60 10.81
CA GLU A 46 -0.27 -3.91 11.30
C GLU A 46 0.51 -4.26 12.57
N VAL A 47 -0.20 -4.65 13.63
CA VAL A 47 0.40 -4.99 14.91
C VAL A 47 -0.24 -6.23 15.52
N PRO A 48 0.54 -7.08 16.23
CA PRO A 48 -0.03 -8.26 16.89
C PRO A 48 -0.89 -7.86 18.09
N VAL A 49 -1.96 -8.62 18.33
CA VAL A 49 -2.88 -8.46 19.47
C VAL A 49 -3.06 -9.77 20.23
N ASN A 50 -3.24 -9.69 21.55
CA ASN A 50 -3.55 -10.87 22.37
C ASN A 50 -5.02 -11.26 22.26
N SER A 51 -5.91 -10.27 22.16
CA SER A 51 -7.35 -10.47 22.02
C SER A 51 -7.99 -9.33 21.22
N GLN A 52 -9.27 -9.50 20.87
CA GLN A 52 -10.07 -8.47 20.21
C GLN A 52 -10.82 -7.56 21.21
N GLY A 53 -10.57 -7.72 22.51
CA GLY A 53 -11.18 -6.89 23.55
C GLY A 53 -10.70 -5.44 23.49
N ASP A 54 -11.49 -4.51 24.03
CA ASP A 54 -11.24 -3.07 23.87
C ASP A 54 -9.90 -2.62 24.47
N ALA A 55 -9.46 -3.23 25.57
CA ALA A 55 -8.16 -2.92 26.17
C ALA A 55 -6.98 -3.29 25.24
N ASP A 56 -6.99 -4.50 24.69
CA ASP A 56 -5.97 -4.96 23.74
C ASP A 56 -6.03 -4.15 22.43
N ARG A 57 -7.25 -3.83 21.95
CA ARG A 57 -7.47 -2.98 20.78
C ARG A 57 -6.87 -1.59 20.98
N ASN A 58 -7.19 -0.92 22.08
CA ASN A 58 -6.67 0.43 22.35
C ASN A 58 -5.15 0.45 22.47
N GLY A 59 -4.56 -0.54 23.14
CA GLY A 59 -3.11 -0.69 23.21
C GLY A 59 -2.47 -1.00 21.85
N ALA A 60 -3.16 -1.71 20.96
CA ALA A 60 -2.72 -1.97 19.60
C ALA A 60 -2.79 -0.73 18.71
N LEU A 61 -3.87 0.04 18.78
CA LEU A 61 -4.00 1.30 18.03
C LEU A 61 -2.89 2.29 18.40
N ALA A 62 -2.53 2.39 19.68
CA ALA A 62 -1.39 3.21 20.11
C ALA A 62 -0.07 2.73 19.49
N ARG A 63 0.18 1.42 19.44
CA ARG A 63 1.39 0.86 18.81
C ARG A 63 1.39 1.04 17.30
N ALA A 64 0.24 0.86 16.65
CA ALA A 64 0.07 1.03 15.21
C ALA A 64 0.34 2.49 14.80
N LEU A 65 -0.16 3.47 15.56
CA LEU A 65 0.15 4.88 15.31
C LEU A 65 1.65 5.16 15.44
N GLY A 66 2.31 4.60 16.46
CA GLY A 66 3.77 4.72 16.59
C GLY A 66 4.52 4.18 15.37
N ALA A 67 4.06 3.05 14.80
CA ALA A 67 4.64 2.51 13.58
C ALA A 67 4.41 3.42 12.36
N VAL A 68 3.21 4.00 12.20
CA VAL A 68 2.91 4.99 11.16
C VAL A 68 3.82 6.22 11.28
N LEU A 69 3.91 6.80 12.47
CA LEU A 69 4.78 7.95 12.73
C LEU A 69 6.25 7.62 12.45
N GLY A 70 6.71 6.41 12.78
CA GLY A 70 8.06 5.94 12.43
C GLY A 70 8.29 5.86 10.92
N LYS A 71 7.29 5.42 10.14
CA LYS A 71 7.36 5.37 8.67
C LYS A 71 7.40 6.77 8.06
N LEU A 72 6.54 7.68 8.52
CA LEU A 72 6.45 9.05 8.00
C LEU A 72 7.67 9.89 8.36
N SER A 73 8.21 9.69 9.58
CA SER A 73 9.33 10.50 10.05
C SER A 73 10.69 10.05 9.53
N GLY A 74 10.83 8.77 9.15
CA GLY A 74 12.11 8.17 8.76
C GLY A 74 13.18 8.17 9.87
N ASP A 75 12.84 8.62 11.07
CA ASP A 75 13.76 8.81 12.20
C ASP A 75 13.22 8.10 13.45
N ARG A 76 14.05 7.22 14.03
CA ARG A 76 13.71 6.54 15.29
C ARG A 76 13.59 7.52 16.46
N SER A 77 14.23 8.68 16.40
CA SER A 77 14.13 9.73 17.43
C SER A 77 12.74 10.39 17.47
N ALA A 78 11.94 10.24 16.41
CA ALA A 78 10.56 10.76 16.38
C ALA A 78 9.72 10.23 17.54
N MET A 79 9.99 9.01 18.02
CA MET A 79 9.24 8.38 19.12
C MET A 79 9.59 8.91 20.51
N THR A 80 10.75 9.55 20.69
CA THR A 80 11.18 10.09 21.98
C THR A 80 10.83 11.56 22.16
N ARG A 81 10.17 12.18 21.17
CA ARG A 81 9.86 13.61 21.22
C ARG A 81 8.79 13.93 22.26
N PRO A 82 8.88 15.09 22.92
CA PRO A 82 7.83 15.58 23.79
C PRO A 82 6.48 15.60 23.07
N GLY A 83 5.42 15.14 23.72
CA GLY A 83 4.06 15.13 23.16
C GLY A 83 3.66 13.84 22.44
N VAL A 84 4.61 13.04 21.94
CA VAL A 84 4.31 11.79 21.22
C VAL A 84 3.54 10.82 22.11
N ALA A 85 3.99 10.60 23.35
CA ALA A 85 3.32 9.70 24.29
C ALA A 85 1.87 10.13 24.64
N GLN A 86 1.56 11.43 24.57
CA GLN A 86 0.19 11.92 24.71
C GLN A 86 -0.63 11.61 23.45
N ALA A 87 -0.05 11.85 22.27
CA ALA A 87 -0.71 11.56 21.00
C ALA A 87 -1.03 10.07 20.82
N LEU A 88 -0.12 9.18 21.21
CA LEU A 88 -0.34 7.73 21.16
C LEU A 88 -1.52 7.28 22.03
N ARG A 89 -1.81 7.98 23.14
CA ARG A 89 -2.98 7.69 23.98
C ARG A 89 -4.30 8.08 23.33
N SER A 90 -4.27 9.07 22.43
CA SER A 90 -5.41 9.50 21.62
C SER A 90 -5.47 8.81 20.24
N ALA A 91 -4.67 7.76 20.01
CA ALA A 91 -4.56 7.09 18.72
C ALA A 91 -5.92 6.66 18.14
N ARG A 92 -6.80 6.13 19.00
CA ARG A 92 -8.15 5.68 18.61
C ARG A 92 -8.98 6.79 17.94
N ASP A 93 -8.75 8.04 18.35
CA ASP A 93 -9.55 9.16 17.90
C ASP A 93 -9.19 9.52 16.46
N MET A 94 -8.00 9.11 15.97
CA MET A 94 -7.47 9.38 14.62
C MET A 94 -7.67 8.19 13.65
N VAL A 95 -8.33 7.12 14.09
CA VAL A 95 -8.55 5.91 13.27
C VAL A 95 -9.63 6.19 12.23
N GLU A 96 -9.34 5.83 10.99
CA GLU A 96 -10.34 5.77 9.91
C GLU A 96 -11.07 4.42 9.94
N SER A 97 -10.31 3.33 9.99
CA SER A 97 -10.83 1.97 10.05
C SER A 97 -9.82 1.02 10.68
N TYR A 98 -10.31 -0.13 11.15
CA TYR A 98 -9.45 -1.23 11.59
C TYR A 98 -10.07 -2.57 11.22
N ASP A 99 -9.22 -3.57 11.01
CA ASP A 99 -9.61 -4.96 10.75
C ASP A 99 -8.74 -5.92 11.56
N TYR A 100 -9.18 -7.18 11.66
CA TYR A 100 -8.46 -8.26 12.30
C TYR A 100 -8.13 -9.35 11.29
N ARG A 101 -6.84 -9.60 11.09
CA ARG A 101 -6.37 -10.72 10.26
C ARG A 101 -5.72 -11.78 11.12
N GLN A 102 -5.90 -13.04 10.75
CA GLN A 102 -5.07 -14.11 11.28
C GLN A 102 -3.83 -14.29 10.39
N ASP A 103 -2.67 -14.11 10.98
CA ASP A 103 -1.40 -14.51 10.39
C ASP A 103 -1.13 -15.97 10.78
N GLN A 104 -1.15 -16.85 9.79
CA GLN A 104 -0.79 -18.25 9.97
C GLN A 104 0.68 -18.41 9.58
N SER A 105 1.53 -18.68 10.58
CA SER A 105 2.95 -18.88 10.39
C SER A 105 3.37 -20.26 10.88
N THR A 106 4.44 -20.81 10.33
CA THR A 106 4.99 -22.09 10.80
C THR A 106 6.03 -21.82 11.88
N SER A 107 5.82 -22.39 13.07
CA SER A 107 6.80 -22.28 14.15
C SER A 107 8.11 -22.99 13.79
N ALA A 108 9.20 -22.69 14.51
CA ALA A 108 10.50 -23.34 14.32
C ALA A 108 10.44 -24.88 14.49
N ALA A 109 9.43 -25.41 15.18
CA ALA A 109 9.19 -26.84 15.38
C ALA A 109 8.28 -27.48 14.32
N GLY A 110 7.88 -26.73 13.28
CA GLY A 110 7.03 -27.23 12.19
C GLY A 110 5.52 -27.22 12.50
N ALA A 111 5.11 -26.86 13.73
CA ALA A 111 3.70 -26.75 14.08
C ALA A 111 3.09 -25.42 13.53
N PRO A 112 1.84 -25.43 13.02
CA PRO A 112 1.11 -24.22 12.68
C PRO A 112 0.95 -23.32 13.91
N SER A 113 1.24 -22.03 13.74
CA SER A 113 0.99 -20.99 14.72
C SER A 113 0.06 -19.95 14.13
N PHE A 114 -0.89 -19.50 14.93
CA PHE A 114 -1.86 -18.47 14.55
C PHE A 114 -1.62 -17.24 15.41
N ARG A 115 -1.51 -16.09 14.78
CA ARG A 115 -1.37 -14.81 15.44
C ARG A 115 -2.45 -13.88 14.95
N THR A 116 -3.20 -13.31 15.88
CA THR A 116 -4.17 -12.27 15.52
C THR A 116 -3.42 -10.96 15.35
N MET A 117 -3.63 -10.32 14.21
CA MET A 117 -3.05 -9.05 13.83
C MET A 117 -4.18 -8.03 13.72
N LEU A 118 -3.94 -6.83 14.22
CA LEU A 118 -4.79 -5.67 14.01
C LEU A 118 -4.18 -4.83 12.91
N VAL A 119 -4.94 -4.58 11.86
CA VAL A 119 -4.59 -3.68 10.76
C VAL A 119 -5.35 -2.38 10.99
N ALA A 120 -4.65 -1.29 11.32
CA ALA A 120 -5.26 0.01 11.56
C ALA A 120 -4.92 0.96 10.43
N ARG A 121 -5.93 1.65 9.90
CA ARG A 121 -5.79 2.79 9.00
C ARG A 121 -6.11 4.06 9.76
N PHE A 122 -5.21 5.03 9.69
CA PHE A 122 -5.39 6.34 10.32
C PHE A 122 -5.81 7.37 9.28
N ARG A 123 -6.62 8.33 9.71
CA ARG A 123 -7.00 9.47 8.87
C ARG A 123 -5.76 10.32 8.62
N GLN A 124 -5.43 10.50 7.34
CA GLN A 124 -4.22 11.20 6.93
C GLN A 124 -4.14 12.61 7.52
N ASP A 125 -5.21 13.41 7.42
CA ASP A 125 -5.22 14.79 7.90
C ASP A 125 -4.88 14.92 9.40
N ASP A 126 -5.37 13.98 10.22
CA ASP A 126 -5.10 13.98 11.66
C ASP A 126 -3.64 13.62 11.96
N VAL A 127 -3.08 12.65 11.23
CA VAL A 127 -1.69 12.21 11.39
C VAL A 127 -0.72 13.28 10.89
N ASP A 128 -1.00 13.89 9.75
CA ASP A 128 -0.21 14.98 9.17
C ASP A 128 -0.22 16.21 10.09
N GLY A 129 -1.40 16.57 10.61
CA GLY A 129 -1.53 17.61 11.62
C GLY A 129 -0.74 17.31 12.89
N LEU A 130 -0.76 16.05 13.35
CA LEU A 130 0.02 15.60 14.50
C LEU A 130 1.53 15.69 14.24
N VAL A 131 1.99 15.21 13.09
CA VAL A 131 3.40 15.24 12.65
C VAL A 131 3.90 16.68 12.59
N ALA A 132 3.12 17.60 12.02
CA ALA A 132 3.42 19.02 11.96
C ALA A 132 3.47 19.65 13.37
N ALA A 133 2.47 19.38 14.21
CA ALA A 133 2.40 19.90 15.58
C ALA A 133 3.57 19.44 16.46
N LEU A 134 4.06 18.21 16.24
CA LEU A 134 5.22 17.64 16.92
C LEU A 134 6.56 18.03 16.27
N GLY A 135 6.54 18.76 15.15
CA GLY A 135 7.72 19.15 14.40
C GLY A 135 8.54 17.96 13.89
N LEU A 136 7.89 16.83 13.61
CA LEU A 136 8.55 15.64 13.07
C LEU A 136 8.99 15.92 11.62
N PRO A 137 10.25 15.64 11.24
CA PRO A 137 10.66 15.77 9.84
C PRO A 137 9.85 14.76 9.01
N ILE A 138 9.22 15.19 7.92
CA ILE A 138 8.51 14.29 7.00
C ILE A 138 9.52 13.79 5.95
N TRP A 139 9.61 12.48 5.79
CA TRP A 139 10.32 11.90 4.66
C TRP A 139 9.44 11.99 3.40
N PRO A 140 9.94 12.46 2.25
CA PRO A 140 9.16 12.47 1.01
C PRO A 140 8.79 11.02 0.65
N GLN A 141 7.49 10.75 0.50
CA GLN A 141 7.01 9.46 -0.01
C GLN A 141 7.50 9.28 -1.47
N PRO A 142 8.08 8.12 -1.82
CA PRO A 142 8.66 7.85 -3.14
C PRO A 142 7.63 7.53 -4.22
#